data_AF-A0A3C0PLT1-F1
#
_entry.id   AF-A0A3C0PLT1-F1
#
_cell.length_a   1.000
_cell.length_b   1.000
_cell.length_c   1.000
_cell.angle_alpha   90.00
_cell.angle_beta   90.00
_cell.angle_gamma   90.00
#
_symmetry.space_group_name_H-M   'P 1'
#
loop_
_entity.id
_entity.type
_entity.pdbx_description
1 polymer ?
#
loop_
_entity_poly.entity_id
_entity_poly.type
_entity_poly.pdbx_seq_one_letter_code
_entity_poly.pdbx_strand_id
1 'polypeptide(L)'
;MNRITATYDIETPLGLAQAAAVMAGEQSTGTFVRLASETDALRERAAAQVDRIVPTGSSATPSLPCRKTGDVYERGLVTISWPLANFGVS
;
A
#
# COMPACT_ATOMS: atom_id res chain seq x y z
N MET A 1 6.11 -5.95 18.27
CA MET A 1 5.03 -6.91 18.00
C MET A 1 3.68 -6.25 18.34
N ASN A 2 3.29 -5.22 17.57
CA ASN A 2 2.05 -4.46 17.80
C ASN A 2 1.60 -3.77 16.48
N ARG A 3 1.43 -4.56 15.42
CA ARG A 3 0.98 -4.08 14.10
C ARG A 3 -0.27 -4.86 13.67
N ILE A 4 -1.21 -4.19 13.02
CA ILE A 4 -2.30 -4.82 12.29
C ILE A 4 -1.78 -5.16 10.90
N THR A 5 -2.14 -6.33 10.37
CA THR A 5 -1.70 -6.79 9.06
C THR A 5 -2.90 -7.16 8.21
N ALA A 6 -2.89 -6.76 6.94
CA ALA A 6 -3.90 -7.15 5.96
C ALA A 6 -3.21 -7.60 4.67
N THR A 7 -3.80 -8.60 4.01
CA THR A 7 -3.37 -9.03 2.67
C THR A 7 -4.49 -8.71 1.69
N TYR A 8 -4.13 -7.99 0.63
CA TYR A 8 -5.02 -7.58 -0.44
C TYR A 8 -4.69 -8.34 -1.70
N ASP A 9 -5.71 -8.74 -2.45
CA ASP A 9 -5.58 -9.09 -3.85
C ASP A 9 -5.83 -7.82 -4.66
N ILE A 10 -4.80 -7.33 -5.36
CA ILE A 10 -4.87 -6.07 -6.10
C ILE A 10 -4.55 -6.31 -7.58
N GLU A 11 -5.14 -5.46 -8.42
CA GLU A 11 -4.86 -5.37 -9.85
C GLU A 11 -4.53 -3.91 -10.20
N THR A 12 -3.45 -3.68 -10.92
CA THR A 12 -2.95 -2.33 -11.18
C THR A 12 -2.19 -2.20 -12.50
N PRO A 13 -2.38 -1.12 -13.27
CA PRO A 13 -1.56 -0.81 -14.44
C PRO A 13 -0.24 -0.10 -14.09
N LEU A 14 0.01 0.20 -12.81
CA LEU A 14 1.21 0.91 -12.35
C LEU A 14 2.36 -0.02 -11.91
N GLY A 15 2.11 -1.33 -11.91
CA GLY A 15 2.98 -2.32 -11.29
C GLY A 15 2.72 -2.49 -9.78
N LEU A 16 2.87 -3.73 -9.29
CA LEU A 16 2.50 -4.09 -7.92
C LEU A 16 3.30 -3.34 -6.86
N ALA A 17 4.61 -3.14 -7.08
CA ALA A 17 5.48 -2.45 -6.12
C ALA A 17 5.08 -0.98 -5.92
N GLN A 18 4.80 -0.27 -7.02
CA GLN A 18 4.37 1.12 -6.96
C GLN A 18 3.00 1.24 -6.32
N ALA A 19 2.04 0.38 -6.68
CA ALA A 19 0.72 0.39 -6.08
C ALA A 19 0.74 0.08 -4.58
N ALA A 20 1.55 -0.89 -4.15
CA ALA A 20 1.71 -1.23 -2.74
C ALA A 20 2.31 -0.06 -1.94
N ALA A 21 3.33 0.62 -2.49
CA ALA A 21 3.92 1.80 -1.86
C ALA A 21 2.89 2.94 -1.71
N VAL A 22 2.05 3.14 -2.73
CA VAL A 22 0.94 4.09 -2.70
C VAL A 22 -0.08 3.75 -1.61
N MET A 23 -0.54 2.50 -1.57
CA MET A 23 -1.48 2.03 -0.55
C MET A 23 -0.94 2.25 0.86
N ALA A 24 0.32 1.88 1.10
CA ALA A 24 0.96 2.04 2.41
C ALA A 24 1.09 3.52 2.82
N GLY A 25 1.55 4.39 1.91
CA GLY A 25 1.71 5.82 2.19
C GLY A 25 0.39 6.51 2.53
N GLU A 26 -0.62 6.33 1.68
CA GLU A 26 -1.93 6.97 1.85
C GLU A 26 -2.68 6.47 3.10
N GLN A 27 -2.49 5.20 3.46
CA GLN A 27 -3.16 4.59 4.63
C GLN A 27 -2.35 4.74 5.93
N SER A 28 -1.32 5.59 5.97
CA SER A 28 -0.60 5.89 7.20
C SER A 28 -0.37 7.37 7.42
N THR A 29 0.72 7.92 6.91
CA THR A 29 1.10 9.33 7.14
C THR A 29 0.31 10.32 6.28
N GLY A 30 -0.59 9.82 5.42
CA GLY A 30 -1.52 10.62 4.61
C GLY A 30 -0.83 11.53 3.59
N THR A 31 0.48 11.35 3.38
CA THR A 31 1.28 12.14 2.45
C THR A 31 2.35 11.27 1.79
N PHE A 32 2.46 11.42 0.46
CA PHE A 32 3.55 10.85 -0.34
C PHE A 32 4.87 11.59 -0.18
N VAL A 33 4.80 12.86 0.23
CA VAL A 33 5.91 13.81 0.27
C VAL A 33 6.12 14.23 1.73
N ARG A 34 7.36 14.10 2.20
CA ARG A 34 7.76 14.60 3.52
C ARG A 34 7.32 16.05 3.67
N LEU A 35 6.46 16.32 4.63
CA LEU A 35 6.21 17.69 5.05
C LEU A 35 7.47 18.22 5.75
N ALA A 36 7.79 19.50 5.57
CA ALA A 36 8.96 20.11 6.19
C ALA A 36 8.96 20.03 7.73
N SER A 37 7.77 19.84 8.33
CA SER A 37 7.54 19.65 9.76
C SER A 37 7.46 18.18 10.20
N GLU A 38 7.56 17.22 9.27
CA GLU A 38 7.48 15.79 9.58
C GLU A 38 8.84 15.30 10.07
N THR A 39 8.89 14.84 11.32
CA THR A 39 10.13 14.30 11.89
C THR A 39 10.31 12.84 11.51
N ASP A 40 11.55 12.40 11.34
CA ASP A 40 11.87 10.99 11.04
C ASP A 40 11.29 10.04 12.10
N ALA A 41 11.27 10.47 13.37
CA ALA A 41 10.69 9.71 14.48
C ALA A 41 9.16 9.54 14.36
N LEU A 42 8.44 10.54 13.84
CA LEU A 42 6.99 10.42 13.62
C LEU A 42 6.70 9.39 12.53
N ARG A 43 7.46 9.47 11.43
CA ARG A 43 7.29 8.56 10.29
C ARG A 43 7.66 7.13 10.66
N GLU A 44 8.75 6.91 11.38
CA GLU A 44 9.14 5.57 11.83
C GLU A 44 8.06 4.94 12.74
N ARG A 45 7.44 5.75 13.61
CA ARG A 45 6.38 5.27 14.51
C ARG A 45 5.05 5.01 13.80
N ALA A 46 4.69 5.82 12.81
CA ALA A 46 3.35 5.85 12.22
C ALA A 46 3.24 5.18 10.84
N ALA A 47 4.35 4.96 10.13
CA ALA A 47 4.30 4.48 8.75
C ALA A 47 3.78 3.03 8.62
N ALA A 48 2.94 2.83 7.61
CA ALA A 48 2.62 1.51 7.10
C ALA A 48 3.85 0.91 6.40
N GLN A 49 3.93 -0.40 6.36
CA GLN A 49 5.02 -1.14 5.73
C GLN A 49 4.44 -2.15 4.76
N VAL A 50 5.02 -2.21 3.56
CA VAL A 50 4.75 -3.28 2.61
C VAL A 50 5.61 -4.48 3.01
N ASP A 51 4.99 -5.48 3.62
CA ASP A 51 5.69 -6.64 4.15
C ASP A 51 5.95 -7.69 3.07
N ARG A 52 5.04 -7.81 2.10
CA ARG A 52 5.14 -8.82 1.04
C ARG A 52 4.40 -8.42 -0.23
N ILE A 53 4.97 -8.78 -1.37
CA ILE A 53 4.31 -8.73 -2.68
C ILE A 53 4.50 -10.09 -3.35
N VAL A 54 3.40 -10.70 -3.81
CA VAL A 54 3.40 -11.97 -4.54
C VAL A 54 2.61 -11.78 -5.84
N PRO A 55 3.28 -11.65 -6.99
CA PRO A 55 2.60 -11.63 -8.29
C PRO A 55 1.82 -12.93 -8.51
N THR A 56 0.59 -12.81 -8.99
CA THR A 56 -0.31 -13.94 -9.28
C THR A 56 -0.73 -13.99 -10.74
N GLY A 57 -0.54 -12.91 -11.50
CA GLY A 57 -0.75 -12.91 -12.94
C GLY A 57 -0.75 -11.51 -13.55
N SER A 58 -1.12 -11.43 -14.83
CA SER A 58 -1.30 -10.18 -15.54
C SER A 58 -2.35 -10.33 -16.64
N SER A 59 -3.03 -9.24 -16.98
CA SER A 59 -4.06 -9.20 -18.03
C SER A 59 -3.96 -7.94 -18.87
N ALA A 60 -4.39 -7.99 -20.13
CA ALA A 60 -4.53 -6.79 -20.98
C ALA A 60 -5.82 -6.00 -20.68
N THR A 61 -6.77 -6.61 -19.97
CA THR A 61 -8.03 -5.97 -19.58
C THR A 61 -8.25 -6.13 -18.08
N PRO A 62 -8.67 -5.07 -17.37
CA PRO A 62 -8.87 -5.16 -15.94
C PRO A 62 -10.10 -6.00 -15.61
N SER A 63 -10.02 -6.73 -14.50
CA SER A 63 -11.10 -7.55 -13.94
C SER A 63 -12.26 -6.72 -13.37
N LEU A 64 -11.97 -5.49 -12.92
CA LEU A 64 -12.94 -4.51 -12.43
C LEU A 64 -12.77 -3.16 -13.14
N PRO A 65 -13.82 -2.35 -13.28
CA PRO A 65 -13.70 -1.00 -13.84
C PRO A 65 -12.66 -0.17 -13.07
N CYS A 66 -11.64 0.33 -13.77
CA CYS A 66 -10.57 1.12 -13.19
C CYS A 66 -10.45 2.48 -13.89
N ARG A 67 -10.21 3.55 -13.13
CA ARG A 67 -9.98 4.90 -13.70
C ARG A 67 -8.63 5.03 -14.39
N LYS A 68 -7.62 4.28 -13.93
CA LYS A 68 -6.30 4.26 -14.56
C LYS A 68 -6.25 3.18 -15.63
N THR A 69 -5.73 3.54 -16.79
CA THR A 69 -5.55 2.64 -17.93
C THR A 69 -4.09 2.30 -18.14
N GLY A 70 -3.83 1.16 -18.76
CA GLY A 70 -2.52 0.69 -19.18
C GLY A 70 -2.65 -0.52 -20.08
N ASP A 71 -1.55 -0.90 -20.74
CA ASP A 71 -1.55 -2.04 -21.67
C ASP A 71 -1.54 -3.39 -20.94
N VAL A 72 -1.00 -3.40 -19.72
CA VAL A 72 -0.93 -4.58 -18.86
C VAL A 72 -1.34 -4.19 -17.45
N TYR A 73 -2.19 -5.01 -16.85
CA TYR A 73 -2.64 -4.92 -15.48
C TYR A 73 -2.02 -6.08 -14.71
N GLU A 74 -1.07 -5.79 -13.83
CA GLU A 74 -0.48 -6.79 -12.95
C GLU A 74 -1.44 -7.09 -11.80
N ARG A 75 -1.58 -8.38 -11.46
CA ARG A 75 -2.34 -8.85 -10.30
C ARG A 75 -1.43 -9.54 -9.30
N GLY A 76 -1.67 -9.32 -8.03
CA GLY A 76 -0.87 -9.94 -6.97
C GLY A 76 -1.44 -9.76 -5.58
N LEU A 77 -0.93 -10.58 -4.66
CA LEU A 77 -1.21 -10.45 -3.24
C LEU A 77 -0.20 -9.49 -2.61
N VAL A 78 -0.70 -8.46 -1.93
CA VAL A 78 0.11 -7.48 -1.21
C VAL A 78 -0.24 -7.51 0.26
N THR A 79 0.75 -7.78 1.11
CA THR A 79 0.61 -7.72 2.56
C THR A 79 1.16 -6.39 3.05
N ILE A 80 0.32 -5.63 3.75
CA ILE A 80 0.69 -4.37 4.38
C ILE A 80 0.40 -4.48 5.88
N SER A 81 1.29 -3.90 6.69
CA SER A 81 1.08 -3.75 8.12
C SER A 81 1.10 -2.30 8.56
N TRP A 82 0.38 -1.99 9.63
CA TRP A 82 0.29 -0.67 10.25
C TRP A 82 0.56 -0.76 11.75
N PRO A 83 1.20 0.25 12.36
CA PRO A 83 1.31 0.34 13.81
C PRO A 83 -0.08 0.34 14.45
N LEU A 84 -0.32 -0.51 15.46
CA LEU A 84 -1.61 -0.57 16.16
C LEU A 84 -1.98 0.78 16.79
N ALA A 85 -0.97 1.56 17.18
CA ALA A 85 -1.12 2.91 17.74
C ALA A 85 -1.84 3.90 16.80
N ASN A 86 -1.93 3.62 15.50
CA ASN A 86 -2.63 4.48 14.54
C ASN A 86 -4.17 4.39 14.66
N PHE A 87 -4.70 3.31 15.24
CA PHE A 87 -6.15 3.04 15.25
C PHE A 87 -6.79 3.33 16.61
N GLY A 88 -6.03 3.21 17.70
CA GLY A 88 -6.60 3.10 19.05
C GLY A 88 -7.30 1.76 19.27
N VAL A 89 -7.45 1.34 20.52
CA VAL A 89 -8.05 0.04 20.88
C VAL A 89 -9.21 0.15 21.87
N SER A 90 -9.58 1.39 22.25
CA SER A 90 -10.63 1.70 23.23
C SER A 90 -10.91 3.19 23.27
#